data_AF-A0A242YZ36-F1
#
_entry.id   AF-A0A242YZ36-F1
#
_cell.length_a   1.000
_cell.length_b   1.000
_cell.length_c   1.000
_cell.angle_alpha   90.00
_cell.angle_beta   90.00
_cell.angle_gamma   90.00
#
_symmetry.space_group_name_H-M   'P 1'
#
loop_
_entity.id
_entity.type
_entity.pdbx_description
1 polymer ?
#
loop_
_entity_poly.entity_id
_entity_poly.type
_entity_poly.pdbx_seq_one_letter_code
_entity_poly.pdbx_strand_id
1 'polypeptide(L)'
;MPKKRTPHETWRINIRPLIWNRDNRQCVRCKNKVLLNECHIDHIVSGLSGDNKIKNSRTLCRQCHVLRADSFHRGMVAKAIKDGVIAADWRQYVWEDESL
;
A
#
# COMPACT_ATOMS: atom_id res chain seq x y z
N MET A 1 5.61 -0.29 11.73
CA MET A 1 6.33 -1.33 10.96
C MET A 1 6.80 -2.42 11.91
N PRO A 2 6.64 -3.71 11.55
CA PRO A 2 7.08 -4.82 12.39
C PRO A 2 8.60 -4.83 12.61
N LYS A 3 9.05 -5.27 13.79
CA LYS A 3 10.47 -5.27 14.18
C LYS A 3 11.34 -6.21 13.34
N LYS A 4 10.79 -7.33 12.86
CA LYS A 4 11.51 -8.30 12.02
C LYS A 4 10.95 -8.27 10.60
N ARG A 5 11.77 -7.85 9.64
CA ARG A 5 11.41 -7.87 8.21
C ARG A 5 11.64 -9.26 7.64
N THR A 6 10.79 -9.67 6.71
CA THR A 6 11.04 -10.84 5.87
C THR A 6 12.31 -10.61 5.06
N PRO A 7 13.16 -11.63 4.85
CA PRO A 7 14.28 -11.54 3.91
C PRO A 7 13.83 -11.02 2.54
N HIS A 8 14.65 -10.15 1.95
CA HIS A 8 14.31 -9.46 0.71
C HIS A 8 13.94 -10.42 -0.43
N GLU A 9 14.69 -11.51 -0.59
CA GLU A 9 14.47 -12.51 -1.62
C GLU A 9 13.13 -13.23 -1.44
N THR A 10 12.86 -13.75 -0.23
CA THR A 10 11.58 -14.36 0.11
C THR A 10 10.41 -13.40 -0.11
N TRP A 11 10.59 -12.12 0.23
CA TRP A 11 9.58 -11.09 -0.03
C TRP A 11 9.32 -10.92 -1.53
N ARG A 12 10.37 -10.72 -2.32
CA ARG A 12 10.29 -10.42 -3.75
C ARG A 12 9.77 -11.60 -4.58
N ILE A 13 10.25 -12.81 -4.29
CA ILE A 13 9.97 -14.01 -5.09
C ILE A 13 8.67 -14.69 -4.63
N ASN A 14 8.38 -14.71 -3.32
CA ASN A 14 7.26 -15.50 -2.79
C ASN A 14 6.11 -14.62 -2.30
N ILE A 15 6.35 -13.74 -1.32
CA ILE A 15 5.26 -13.08 -0.59
C ILE A 15 4.56 -12.02 -1.43
N ARG A 16 5.32 -11.13 -2.09
CA ARG A 16 4.76 -10.04 -2.89
C ARG A 16 3.95 -10.56 -4.10
N PRO A 17 4.42 -11.53 -4.89
CA PRO A 17 3.62 -12.10 -5.98
C PRO A 17 2.35 -12.79 -5.48
N LEU A 18 2.42 -13.47 -4.32
CA LEU A 18 1.24 -14.11 -3.71
C LEU A 18 0.15 -13.08 -3.37
N ILE A 19 0.50 -11.98 -2.69
CA ILE A 19 -0.47 -10.92 -2.33
C ILE A 19 -1.03 -10.25 -3.58
N TRP A 20 -0.17 -9.94 -4.55
CA TRP A 20 -0.57 -9.32 -5.82
C TRP A 20 -1.53 -10.21 -6.63
N ASN A 21 -1.27 -11.51 -6.70
CA ASN A 21 -2.16 -12.48 -7.35
C ASN A 21 -3.49 -12.63 -6.60
N ARG A 22 -3.47 -12.71 -5.27
CA ARG A 22 -4.67 -12.76 -4.42
C ARG A 22 -5.59 -11.55 -4.67
N ASP A 23 -4.99 -10.37 -4.85
CA ASP A 23 -5.71 -9.11 -5.09
C ASP A 23 -6.07 -8.90 -6.57
N ASN A 24 -6.11 -9.98 -7.35
CA ASN A 24 -6.47 -9.98 -8.77
C ASN A 24 -5.59 -9.07 -9.64
N ARG A 25 -4.35 -8.82 -9.22
CA ARG A 25 -3.37 -7.98 -9.91
C ARG A 25 -3.85 -6.52 -10.03
N GLN A 26 -4.63 -6.07 -9.06
CA GLN A 26 -5.29 -4.77 -9.05
C GLN A 26 -5.08 -4.06 -7.71
N CYS A 27 -5.19 -2.74 -7.73
CA CYS A 27 -5.35 -1.97 -6.50
C CYS A 27 -6.67 -2.37 -5.83
N VAL A 28 -6.64 -2.82 -4.57
CA VAL A 28 -7.86 -3.25 -3.88
C VAL A 28 -8.86 -2.09 -3.68
N ARG A 29 -8.39 -0.83 -3.67
CA ARG A 29 -9.22 0.36 -3.51
C ARG A 29 -9.87 0.80 -4.82
N CYS A 30 -9.07 1.22 -5.81
CA CYS A 30 -9.60 1.79 -7.05
C CYS A 30 -9.80 0.76 -8.19
N LYS A 31 -9.46 -0.51 -7.97
CA LYS A 31 -9.58 -1.62 -8.93
C LYS A 31 -8.77 -1.50 -10.23
N ASN A 32 -7.99 -0.44 -10.40
CA ASN A 32 -7.05 -0.33 -11.52
C ASN A 32 -6.02 -1.47 -11.48
N LYS A 33 -5.73 -2.06 -12.65
CA LYS A 33 -4.65 -3.03 -12.81
C LYS A 33 -3.30 -2.38 -12.48
N VAL A 34 -2.43 -3.12 -11.81
CA VAL A 34 -1.08 -2.68 -11.43
C VAL A 34 -0.07 -3.77 -11.72
N LEU A 35 1.11 -3.40 -12.20
CA LEU A 35 2.18 -4.36 -12.43
C LEU A 35 2.81 -4.81 -11.10
N LEU A 36 3.32 -6.04 -11.06
CA LEU A 36 3.94 -6.61 -9.86
C LEU A 36 5.14 -5.78 -9.37
N ASN A 37 5.88 -5.13 -10.26
CA ASN A 37 7.03 -4.26 -9.94
C ASN A 37 6.63 -2.81 -9.59
N GLU A 38 5.40 -2.40 -9.87
CA GLU A 38 4.92 -1.02 -9.67
C GLU A 38 3.91 -0.90 -8.52
N CYS A 39 3.25 -2.00 -8.16
CA CYS A 39 2.28 -1.98 -7.07
C CYS A 39 2.94 -1.67 -5.73
N HIS A 40 2.17 -1.18 -4.78
CA HIS A 40 2.61 -1.09 -3.40
C HIS A 40 1.92 -2.19 -2.60
N ILE A 41 2.67 -2.80 -1.67
CA ILE A 41 2.08 -3.69 -0.67
C ILE A 41 2.02 -2.91 0.63
N ASP A 42 0.80 -2.67 1.08
CA ASP A 42 0.45 -1.86 2.25
C ASP A 42 -0.12 -2.75 3.37
N HIS A 43 0.05 -2.34 4.62
CA HIS A 43 -0.49 -3.04 5.79
C HIS A 43 -1.90 -2.52 6.11
N ILE A 44 -2.93 -3.36 6.11
CA ILE A 44 -4.31 -2.96 6.48
C ILE A 44 -4.36 -2.40 7.90
N VAL A 45 -3.70 -3.04 8.86
CA VAL A 45 -3.43 -2.48 10.19
C VAL A 45 -1.97 -2.05 10.26
N SER A 46 -1.75 -0.76 10.50
CA SER A 46 -0.43 -0.12 10.49
C SER A 46 0.18 0.02 11.90
N GLY A 47 1.37 0.63 11.97
CA GLY A 47 1.98 1.03 13.24
C GLY A 47 2.55 -0.13 14.06
N LEU A 48 2.30 -0.08 15.38
CA LEU A 48 2.71 -1.10 16.35
C LEU A 48 1.80 -2.33 16.35
N SER A 49 0.52 -2.14 16.00
CA SER A 49 -0.49 -3.21 15.93
C SER A 49 -0.47 -3.98 14.61
N GLY A 50 0.30 -3.51 13.62
CA GLY A 50 0.43 -4.18 12.33
C GLY A 50 1.34 -5.41 12.38
N ASP A 51 0.98 -6.44 11.62
CA ASP A 51 1.79 -7.64 11.42
C ASP A 51 2.14 -7.89 9.94
N ASN A 52 3.12 -8.78 9.70
CA ASN A 52 3.55 -9.17 8.35
C ASN A 52 2.74 -10.35 7.78
N LYS A 53 1.59 -10.71 8.37
CA LYS A 53 0.80 -11.81 7.81
C LYS A 53 0.23 -11.36 6.48
N ILE A 54 0.09 -12.31 5.56
CA ILE A 54 -0.48 -12.07 4.22
C ILE A 54 -1.87 -11.42 4.34
N LYS A 55 -2.69 -11.86 5.30
CA LYS A 55 -4.03 -11.29 5.55
C LYS A 55 -4.01 -9.80 5.92
N ASN A 56 -2.93 -9.31 6.51
CA ASN A 56 -2.78 -7.90 6.86
C ASN A 56 -2.09 -7.10 5.74
N SER A 57 -1.66 -7.75 4.66
CA SER A 57 -1.04 -7.08 3.52
C SER A 57 -2.04 -6.94 2.38
N ARG A 58 -1.96 -5.86 1.60
CA ARG A 58 -2.80 -5.63 0.42
C ARG A 58 -2.08 -4.91 -0.70
N THR A 59 -2.56 -5.07 -1.91
CA THR A 59 -2.07 -4.43 -3.12
C THR A 59 -2.78 -3.09 -3.33
N LEU A 60 -2.00 -2.01 -3.42
CA LEU A 60 -2.48 -0.67 -3.77
C LEU A 60 -1.69 -0.10 -4.94
N CYS A 61 -2.31 0.78 -5.73
CA CYS A 61 -1.56 1.69 -6.58
C CYS A 61 -0.90 2.78 -5.70
N ARG A 62 0.13 3.43 -6.24
CA ARG A 62 0.85 4.48 -5.50
C ARG A 62 -0.07 5.61 -5.02
N GLN A 63 -0.99 6.09 -5.86
CA GLN A 63 -1.94 7.14 -5.49
C GLN A 63 -2.82 6.72 -4.30
N CYS A 64 -3.47 5.56 -4.36
CA CYS A 64 -4.30 5.08 -3.27
C CYS A 64 -3.50 4.88 -1.98
N HIS A 65 -2.29 4.33 -2.06
CA HIS A 65 -1.45 4.15 -0.86
C HIS A 65 -1.11 5.50 -0.21
N VAL A 66 -0.72 6.50 -1.00
CA VAL A 66 -0.38 7.84 -0.48
C VAL A 66 -1.60 8.55 0.12
N LEU A 67 -2.77 8.40 -0.50
CA LEU A 67 -4.01 9.05 -0.06
C LEU A 67 -4.75 8.29 1.04
N ARG A 68 -4.16 7.23 1.59
CA ARG A 68 -4.78 6.51 2.70
C ARG A 68 -4.75 7.36 3.97
N ALA A 69 -5.84 7.37 4.74
CA ALA A 69 -6.00 8.07 6.01
C ALA A 69 -5.16 7.42 7.13
N ASP A 70 -3.84 7.43 6.97
CA ASP A 70 -2.90 6.86 7.92
C ASP A 70 -1.70 7.79 8.11
N SER A 71 -1.48 8.20 9.36
CA SER A 71 -0.37 9.06 9.76
C SER A 71 1.01 8.51 9.35
N PHE A 72 1.17 7.18 9.27
CA PHE A 72 2.43 6.53 8.88
C PHE A 72 2.77 6.71 7.39
N HIS A 73 1.82 7.08 6.53
CA HIS A 73 2.04 7.28 5.08
C HIS A 73 2.27 8.74 4.68
N ARG A 74 2.12 9.70 5.61
CA ARG A 74 2.30 11.13 5.33
C ARG A 74 3.66 11.48 4.73
N GLY A 75 4.71 10.71 5.05
CA GLY A 75 6.05 10.89 4.48
C GLY A 75 6.12 10.69 2.96
N MET A 76 5.11 10.05 2.34
CA MET A 76 5.07 9.80 0.90
C MET A 76 4.46 10.95 0.09
N VAL A 77 3.71 11.85 0.74
CA VAL A 77 2.89 12.89 0.10
C VAL A 77 3.75 13.84 -0.73
N ALA A 78 4.81 14.41 -0.15
CA ALA A 78 5.63 15.41 -0.84
C ALA A 78 6.25 14.87 -2.14
N LYS A 79 6.76 13.63 -2.12
CA LYS A 79 7.30 12.99 -3.32
C LYS A 79 6.19 12.64 -4.33
N ALA A 80 5.01 12.27 -3.88
CA ALA A 80 3.87 11.98 -4.76
C ALA A 80 3.37 13.23 -5.48
N ILE A 81 3.34 14.39 -4.81
CA ILE A 81 3.04 15.69 -5.43
C ILE A 81 4.12 16.03 -6.47
N LYS A 82 5.41 15.94 -6.08
CA LYS A 82 6.53 16.23 -6.98
C LYS A 82 6.51 15.37 -8.26
N ASP A 83 6.06 14.13 -8.15
CA ASP A 83 5.99 13.19 -9.27
C ASP A 83 4.66 13.25 -10.05
N GLY A 84 3.75 14.16 -9.70
CA GLY A 84 2.44 14.30 -10.36
C GLY A 84 1.47 13.13 -10.09
N VAL A 85 1.70 12.31 -9.07
CA VAL A 85 0.83 11.17 -8.72
C VAL A 85 -0.43 11.63 -7.98
N ILE A 86 -0.34 12.74 -7.25
CA ILE A 86 -1.47 13.40 -6.57
C ILE A 86 -1.35 14.91 -6.74
N ALA A 87 -2.47 15.62 -6.64
CA ALA A 87 -2.52 17.07 -6.67
C ALA A 87 -2.19 17.70 -5.29
N ALA A 88 -1.92 19.01 -5.25
CA ALA A 88 -1.55 19.72 -4.02
C ALA A 88 -2.70 19.81 -3.00
N ASP A 89 -3.93 19.76 -3.48
CA ASP A 89 -5.19 19.74 -2.72
C ASP A 89 -5.62 18.31 -2.30
N TRP A 90 -4.65 17.39 -2.22
CA TRP A 90 -4.84 15.95 -1.96
C TRP A 90 -5.69 15.59 -0.74
N ARG A 91 -5.76 16.48 0.27
CA ARG A 91 -6.45 16.21 1.54
C ARG A 91 -7.92 15.85 1.35
N GLN A 92 -8.58 16.40 0.33
CA GLN A 92 -9.98 16.11 0.02
C GLN A 92 -10.19 14.72 -0.59
N TYR A 93 -9.12 14.10 -1.10
CA TYR A 93 -9.15 12.77 -1.74
C TYR A 93 -8.63 11.68 -0.81
N VAL A 94 -8.37 12.02 0.46
CA VAL A 94 -7.98 11.05 1.47
C VAL A 94 -9.12 10.07 1.71
N TRP A 95 -8.80 8.78 1.84
CA TRP A 95 -9.79 7.75 2.08
C TRP A 95 -9.46 6.94 3.33
N GLU A 96 -10.50 6.59 4.08
CA GLU A 96 -10.42 5.73 5.25
C GLU A 96 -10.68 4.28 4.84
N ASP A 97 -10.11 3.35 5.60
CA ASP A 97 -10.52 1.96 5.53
C ASP A 97 -11.96 1.88 6.02
N GLU A 98 -12.89 1.43 5.16
CA GLU A 98 -14.25 1.09 5.59
C GLU A 98 -14.09 0.05 6.71
N SER A 99 -14.53 0.42 7.91
CA SER A 99 -14.44 -0.39 9.12
C SER A 99 -14.89 -1.83 8.82
N LEU A 100 -13.99 -2.79 9.03
CA LEU A 100 -14.29 -4.22 9.04
C LEU A 100 -15.41 -4.55 10.04
#